data_AF-A0A661JC23-F1
#
_entry.id   AF-A0A661JC23-F1
#
_cell.length_a   1.000
_cell.length_b   1.000
_cell.length_c   1.000
_cell.angle_alpha   90.00
_cell.angle_beta   90.00
_cell.angle_gamma   90.00
#
_symmetry.space_group_name_H-M   'P 1'
#
loop_
_entity.id
_entity.type
_entity.pdbx_description
1 polymer ?
#
loop_
_entity_poly.entity_id
_entity_poly.type
_entity_poly.pdbx_seq_one_letter_code
_entity_poly.pdbx_strand_id
1 'polypeptide(L)'
;LEGSLDIKAAKKLINRIKLAINKGQEKIILDFSGIKYFSPKAMNLLFINQYEYLMKIKDRIKFIKLNEQITGMMENLKNFVYELELKNNGEQTKILG
;
A
#
# COMPACT_ATOMS: atom_id res chain seq x y z
N LEU A 1 -1.95 13.26 1.78
CA LEU A 1 -2.21 12.25 2.83
C LEU A 1 -1.00 12.24 3.74
N GLU A 2 -1.17 12.05 5.04
CA GLU A 2 -0.07 12.20 6.00
C GLU A 2 -0.06 11.10 7.07
N GLY A 3 1.12 10.79 7.58
CA GLY A 3 1.32 9.85 8.68
C GLY A 3 1.31 8.39 8.25
N SER A 4 0.63 7.53 9.01
CA SER A 4 0.57 6.09 8.78
C SER A 4 -0.74 5.66 8.14
N LEU A 5 -0.65 4.90 7.06
CA LEU A 5 -1.79 4.31 6.35
C LEU A 5 -1.97 2.84 6.78
N ASP A 6 -2.67 2.67 7.89
CA ASP A 6 -3.11 1.37 8.40
C ASP A 6 -4.49 0.97 7.84
N ILE A 7 -4.98 -0.21 8.23
CA ILE A 7 -6.25 -0.73 7.72
C ILE A 7 -7.46 0.15 8.09
N LYS A 8 -7.44 0.82 9.26
CA LYS A 8 -8.53 1.71 9.69
C LYS A 8 -8.52 2.99 8.86
N ALA A 9 -7.34 3.57 8.65
CA ALA A 9 -7.14 4.74 7.80
C ALA A 9 -7.53 4.45 6.34
N ALA A 10 -7.16 3.28 5.81
CA ALA A 10 -7.56 2.82 4.48
C ALA A 10 -9.09 2.74 4.32
N LYS A 11 -9.80 2.13 5.28
CA LYS A 11 -11.28 2.08 5.26
C LYS A 11 -11.89 3.48 5.22
N LYS A 12 -11.39 4.40 6.06
CA LYS A 12 -11.84 5.79 6.07
C LYS A 12 -11.58 6.49 4.73
N LEU A 13 -10.40 6.28 4.15
CA LEU A 13 -10.03 6.85 2.86
C LEU A 13 -10.94 6.36 1.73
N ILE A 14 -11.22 5.05 1.65
CA ILE A 14 -12.15 4.47 0.66
C ILE A 14 -13.53 5.13 0.76
N ASN A 15 -14.06 5.27 1.98
CA ASN A 15 -15.37 5.90 2.18
C ASN A 15 -15.36 7.37 1.74
N ARG A 16 -14.29 8.11 2.03
CA ARG A 16 -14.14 9.51 1.57
C ARG A 16 -14.09 9.62 0.06
N ILE A 17 -13.36 8.74 -0.62
CA ILE A 17 -13.30 8.68 -2.09
C ILE A 17 -14.71 8.43 -2.65
N LYS A 18 -15.41 7.41 -2.14
CA LYS A 18 -16.78 7.09 -2.57
C LYS A 18 -17.74 8.25 -2.39
N LEU A 19 -17.69 8.90 -1.22
CA LEU A 19 -18.52 10.08 -0.94
C LEU A 19 -18.21 11.24 -1.89
N ALA A 20 -16.94 11.53 -2.16
CA ALA A 20 -16.56 12.59 -3.10
C ALA A 20 -17.06 12.29 -4.52
N ILE A 21 -16.87 11.06 -5.00
CA ILE A 21 -17.36 10.62 -6.32
C ILE A 21 -18.88 10.74 -6.43
N ASN A 22 -19.61 10.29 -5.40
CA ASN A 22 -21.07 10.34 -5.35
C ASN A 22 -21.61 11.78 -5.29
N LYS A 23 -20.85 12.71 -4.70
CA LYS A 23 -21.17 14.15 -4.72
C LYS A 23 -20.85 14.84 -6.06
N GLY A 24 -20.42 14.09 -7.07
CA GLY A 24 -20.12 14.63 -8.39
C GLY A 24 -18.71 15.20 -8.54
N GLN A 25 -17.79 14.96 -7.60
CA GLN A 25 -16.42 15.47 -7.71
C GLN A 25 -15.72 14.89 -8.95
N GLU A 26 -15.44 15.72 -9.94
CA GLU A 26 -14.89 15.26 -11.23
C GLU A 26 -13.47 14.69 -11.09
N LYS A 27 -12.66 15.24 -10.18
CA LYS A 27 -11.28 14.84 -9.98
C LYS A 27 -10.91 14.76 -8.51
N ILE A 28 -10.25 13.66 -8.14
CA ILE A 28 -9.71 13.39 -6.81
C ILE A 28 -8.20 13.16 -6.94
N ILE A 29 -7.42 13.91 -6.16
CA ILE A 29 -5.97 13.75 -6.10
C ILE A 29 -5.61 13.16 -4.74
N LEU A 30 -4.95 12.00 -4.76
CA LEU A 30 -4.42 11.35 -3.58
C LEU A 30 -2.91 11.48 -3.60
N ASP A 31 -2.40 12.40 -2.79
CA ASP A 31 -0.96 12.59 -2.62
C ASP A 31 -0.43 11.77 -1.44
N PHE A 32 0.51 10.87 -1.74
CA PHE A 32 1.17 9.98 -0.78
C PHE A 32 2.50 10.52 -0.26
N SER A 33 2.92 11.72 -0.66
CA SER A 33 4.17 12.35 -0.23
C SER A 33 4.36 12.41 1.30
N GLY A 34 3.29 12.65 2.05
CA GLY A 34 3.31 12.72 3.51
C GLY A 34 3.14 11.38 4.24
N ILE A 35 2.97 10.26 3.51
CA ILE A 35 2.84 8.93 4.12
C ILE A 35 4.22 8.44 4.55
N LYS A 36 4.37 8.16 5.84
CA LYS A 36 5.59 7.65 6.46
C LYS A 36 5.61 6.14 6.56
N TYR A 37 4.43 5.53 6.66
CA TYR A 37 4.28 4.08 6.72
C TYR A 37 3.01 3.67 5.99
N PHE A 38 3.13 2.70 5.09
CA PHE A 38 2.00 2.13 4.37
C PHE A 38 1.94 0.63 4.64
N SER A 39 0.96 0.18 5.41
CA SER A 39 0.86 -1.24 5.75
C SER A 39 0.43 -2.09 4.55
N PRO A 40 0.96 -3.32 4.40
CA PRO A 40 0.54 -4.22 3.33
C PRO A 40 -0.97 -4.51 3.31
N LYS A 41 -1.59 -4.65 4.50
CA LYS A 41 -3.04 -4.86 4.63
C LYS A 41 -3.86 -3.67 4.13
N ALA A 42 -3.39 -2.44 4.40
CA ALA A 42 -4.02 -1.23 3.89
C ALA A 42 -3.91 -1.14 2.36
N MET A 43 -2.74 -1.48 1.81
CA MET A 43 -2.51 -1.50 0.36
C MET A 43 -3.42 -2.52 -0.32
N ASN A 44 -3.49 -3.75 0.19
CA ASN A 44 -4.38 -4.78 -0.33
C ASN A 44 -5.84 -4.30 -0.31
N LEU A 45 -6.27 -3.70 0.80
CA LEU A 45 -7.62 -3.18 0.92
C LEU A 45 -7.91 -2.02 -0.05
N LEU A 46 -6.98 -1.08 -0.23
CA LEU A 46 -7.17 0.11 -1.06
C LEU A 46 -7.16 -0.21 -2.55
N PHE A 47 -6.26 -1.07 -3.00
CA PHE A 47 -6.01 -1.25 -4.44
C PHE A 47 -6.51 -2.59 -4.98
N ILE A 48 -6.27 -3.69 -4.26
CA ILE A 48 -6.66 -5.01 -4.73
C ILE A 48 -8.16 -5.23 -4.50
N ASN A 49 -8.62 -5.06 -3.25
CA ASN A 49 -10.02 -5.30 -2.91
C ASN A 49 -10.98 -4.28 -3.54
N GLN A 50 -10.50 -3.11 -3.97
CA GLN A 50 -11.32 -2.08 -4.63
C GLN A 50 -10.98 -1.93 -6.12
N TYR A 51 -10.26 -2.90 -6.70
CA TYR A 51 -9.75 -2.80 -8.07
C TYR A 51 -10.84 -2.43 -9.08
N GLU A 52 -11.94 -3.17 -9.12
CA GLU A 52 -13.04 -2.90 -10.06
C GLU A 52 -13.62 -1.49 -9.90
N TYR A 53 -13.78 -1.04 -8.66
CA TYR A 53 -14.29 0.30 -8.37
C TYR A 53 -13.31 1.37 -8.84
N LEU A 54 -12.01 1.21 -8.54
CA LEU A 54 -10.96 2.12 -8.98
C LEU A 54 -10.87 2.19 -10.50
N MET A 55 -11.03 1.05 -11.20
CA MET A 55 -11.05 1.03 -12.67
C MET A 55 -12.23 1.81 -13.24
N LYS A 56 -13.42 1.73 -12.63
CA LYS A 56 -14.60 2.52 -13.04
C LYS A 56 -14.39 4.03 -12.88
N ILE A 57 -13.55 4.45 -11.95
CA ILE A 57 -13.28 5.87 -11.67
C ILE A 57 -11.88 6.32 -12.06
N LYS A 58 -11.16 5.53 -12.87
CA LYS A 58 -9.73 5.73 -13.16
C LYS A 58 -9.43 7.13 -13.71
N ASP A 59 -10.30 7.66 -14.56
CA ASP A 59 -10.13 8.98 -15.20
C ASP A 59 -10.41 10.13 -14.23
N ARG A 60 -11.04 9.83 -13.09
CA ARG A 60 -11.40 10.79 -12.03
C ARG A 60 -10.45 10.75 -10.85
N ILE A 61 -9.48 9.84 -10.81
CA ILE A 61 -8.55 9.70 -9.69
C ILE A 61 -7.09 9.78 -10.16
N LYS A 62 -6.30 10.60 -9.46
CA LYS A 62 -4.86 10.73 -9.69
C LYS A 62 -4.11 10.40 -8.41
N PHE A 63 -3.14 9.48 -8.53
CA PHE A 63 -2.21 9.16 -7.46
C PHE A 63 -0.91 9.95 -7.65
N ILE A 64 -0.43 10.59 -6.60
CA ILE A 64 0.86 11.30 -6.58
C ILE A 64 1.76 10.56 -5.58
N LYS A 65 3.02 10.32 -5.97
CA LYS A 65 4.06 9.71 -5.13
C LYS A 65 3.72 8.30 -4.59
N LEU A 66 2.72 7.63 -5.16
CA LEU A 66 2.34 6.26 -4.77
C LEU A 66 3.43 5.23 -5.14
N ASN A 67 4.04 5.36 -6.32
CA ASN A 67 5.07 4.40 -6.77
C ASN A 67 6.25 4.34 -5.81
N GLU A 68 6.66 5.48 -5.23
CA GLU A 68 7.76 5.55 -4.26
C GLU A 68 7.42 4.76 -2.98
N GLN A 69 6.16 4.79 -2.55
CA GLN A 69 5.69 4.01 -1.39
C GLN A 69 5.64 2.51 -1.69
N ILE A 70 5.25 2.13 -2.91
CA ILE A 70 5.13 0.71 -3.30
C ILE A 70 6.52 0.10 -3.54
N THR A 71 7.43 0.80 -4.23
CA THR A 71 8.79 0.33 -4.49
C THR A 71 9.54 0.08 -3.18
N GLY A 72 9.52 1.04 -2.25
CA GLY A 72 10.17 0.86 -0.95
C GLY A 72 9.59 -0.30 -0.15
N MET A 73 8.28 -0.57 -0.27
CA MET A 73 7.66 -1.72 0.41
C MET A 73 8.07 -3.06 -0.21
N MET A 74 8.18 -3.15 -1.54
CA MET A 74 8.63 -4.35 -2.24
C MET A 74 10.10 -4.65 -1.98
N GLU A 75 10.95 -3.62 -1.91
CA GLU A 75 12.35 -3.75 -1.52
C GLU A 75 12.49 -4.24 -0.08
N ASN A 76 11.72 -3.67 0.85
CA ASN A 76 11.71 -4.13 2.24
C ASN A 76 11.23 -5.58 2.38
N LEU A 77 10.22 -5.99 1.61
CA LEU A 77 9.76 -7.39 1.59
C LEU A 77 10.83 -8.32 1.03
N LYS A 78 11.49 -7.93 -0.07
CA LYS A 78 12.60 -8.68 -0.67
C LYS A 78 13.75 -8.85 0.33
N ASN A 79 14.13 -7.78 1.03
CA ASN A 79 15.17 -7.81 2.05
C ASN A 79 14.78 -8.70 3.24
N PHE A 80 13.54 -8.60 3.71
CA PHE A 80 13.04 -9.45 4.79
C PHE A 80 13.06 -10.94 4.43
N VAL A 81 12.61 -11.31 3.21
CA VAL A 81 12.68 -12.70 2.73
C VAL A 81 14.14 -13.17 2.63
N TYR A 82 15.03 -12.34 2.09
CA TYR A 82 16.45 -12.64 2.02
C TYR A 82 17.08 -12.86 3.41
N GLU A 83 16.75 -12.03 4.40
CA GLU A 83 17.19 -12.22 5.79
C GLU A 83 16.68 -13.53 6.41
N LEU A 84 15.43 -13.92 6.11
CA LEU A 84 14.88 -15.20 6.56
C LEU A 84 15.60 -16.39 5.91
N GLU A 85 15.89 -16.33 4.61
CA GLU A 85 16.64 -17.36 3.89
C GLU A 85 18.08 -17.50 4.43
N LEU A 86 18.76 -16.39 4.70
CA LEU A 86 20.09 -16.41 5.32
C LEU A 86 20.08 -17.03 6.71
N LYS A 87 19.09 -16.71 7.56
CA LYS A 87 18.95 -17.32 8.89
C LYS A 87 18.72 -18.82 8.81
N ASN A 88 17.82 -19.26 7.93
CA ASN A 88 17.53 -20.68 7.74
C ASN A 88 18.76 -21.47 7.23
N ASN A 89 19.56 -20.87 6.34
CA ASN A 89 20.79 -21.48 5.84
C ASN A 89 21.93 -21.47 6.87
N GLY A 90 21.99 -20.46 7.75
CA GLY A 90 22.96 -20.39 8.85
C GLY A 90 22.66 -21.36 10.00
N GLU A 91 21.38 -21.69 10.25
CA GLU A 91 20.99 -22.69 11.24
C GLU A 91 21.27 -24.13 10.77
N GLN A 92 21.15 -24.44 9.48
CA GLN A 92 21.52 -25.76 8.94
C GLN A 92 23.02 -26.07 9.13
N THR A 93 23.90 -25.07 9.04
CA THR A 93 25.35 -25.26 9.30
C THR A 93 25.69 -25.49 10.78
N LYS A 94 24.80 -25.18 11.73
CA LYS A 94 25.04 -25.47 13.17
C LYS A 94 24.56 -26.85 13.62
N ILE A 95 23.69 -27.51 12.85
CA ILE A 95 23.19 -28.86 13.19
C ILE A 95 24.13 -29.96 12.67
N LEU A 96 25.04 -29.62 11.74
CA LEU A 96 26.05 -30.52 11.17
C LEU A 96 27.46 -30.34 11.77
N GLY A 97 27.59 -29.65 12.90
CA GLY A 97 28.85 -29.46 13.63
C GLY A 97 28.99 -30.38 14.82
#